data_AF-A0A9D8BHW0-F1
#
_entry.id   AF-A0A9D8BHW0-F1
#
_cell.length_a   1.000
_cell.length_b   1.000
_cell.length_c   1.000
_cell.angle_alpha   90.00
_cell.angle_beta   90.00
_cell.angle_gamma   90.00
#
_symmetry.space_group_name_H-M   'P 1'
#
loop_
_entity.id
_entity.type
_entity.pdbx_description
1 polymer ?
#
loop_
_entity_poly.entity_id
_entity_poly.type
_entity_poly.pdbx_seq_one_letter_code
_entity_poly.pdbx_strand_id
1 'polypeptide(L)' 'MIFFLKGLVLGFSIAAPVGPIGVLCIRRALQFGRLSGFFSGLGAAAADGVYGIIAAFGLTFISHFLIA' A
#
# COMPACT_ATOMS: atom_id res chain seq x y z
N MET A 1 -7.00 -17.02 12.33
CA MET A 1 -7.52 -15.74 12.86
C MET A 1 -6.42 -14.80 13.35
N ILE A 2 -5.53 -15.24 14.27
CA ILE A 2 -4.52 -14.36 14.89
C ILE A 2 -3.60 -13.66 13.88
N PHE A 3 -3.18 -14.37 12.82
CA PHE A 3 -2.27 -13.84 11.80
C PHE A 3 -2.89 -12.74 10.94
N PHE A 4 -4.18 -12.89 10.60
CA PHE A 4 -4.92 -11.87 9.85
C PHE A 4 -5.06 -10.57 10.66
N LEU A 5 -5.42 -10.68 11.94
CA LEU A 5 -5.51 -9.53 12.85
C LEU A 5 -4.14 -8.84 13.03
N LYS A 6 -3.07 -9.62 13.21
CA LYS A 6 -1.70 -9.08 13.28
C LYS A 6 -1.29 -8.34 12.01
N GLY A 7 -1.58 -8.92 10.84
CA GLY A 7 -1.32 -8.28 9.54
C GLY A 7 -2.08 -6.96 9.39
N LEU A 8 -3.35 -6.91 9.81
CA LEU A 8 -4.17 -5.71 9.74
C LEU A 8 -3.64 -4.59 10.67
N VAL A 9 -3.28 -4.92 11.91
CA VAL A 9 -2.69 -3.95 12.86
C VAL A 9 -1.34 -3.42 12.38
N LEU A 10 -0.50 -4.29 11.82
CA LEU A 10 0.79 -3.92 11.27
C LEU A 10 0.63 -2.99 10.05
N GLY A 11 -0.23 -3.38 9.10
CA GLY A 11 -0.53 -2.56 7.92
C GLY A 11 -1.10 -1.20 8.28
N PHE A 12 -2.01 -1.14 9.25
CA PHE A 12 -2.56 0.13 9.74
C PHE A 12 -1.49 1.02 10.40
N SER A 13 -0.58 0.43 11.17
CA SER A 13 0.53 1.18 11.80
C SER A 13 1.50 1.76 10.77
N ILE A 14 1.75 1.03 9.67
CA ILE A 14 2.60 1.50 8.56
C ILE A 14 1.91 2.62 7.76
N ALA A 15 0.58 2.55 7.61
CA ALA A 15 -0.20 3.56 6.88
C ALA A 15 -0.53 4.82 7.69
N ALA A 16 -0.51 4.75 9.02
CA ALA A 16 -0.79 5.88 9.92
C ALA A 16 0.12 7.12 9.74
N PRO A 17 1.46 6.99 9.58
CA PRO A 17 2.31 8.15 9.34
C PRO A 17 2.09 8.77 7.96
N VAL A 18 1.96 10.09 7.91
CA VAL A 18 1.81 10.83 6.65
C VAL A 18 3.15 10.90 5.93
N GLY A 19 3.32 10.04 4.93
CA GLY A 19 4.49 10.04 4.05
C GLY A 19 4.46 11.13 2.97
N PRO A 20 5.52 11.23 2.15
CA PRO A 20 5.61 12.20 1.04
C PRO A 20 4.47 12.04 0.02
N ILE A 21 3.98 10.81 -0.19
CA ILE A 21 2.84 10.51 -1.06
C ILE A 21 1.54 11.10 -0.49
N GLY A 22 1.36 11.05 0.83
CA GLY A 22 0.22 11.66 1.52
C GLY A 22 0.23 13.18 1.36
N VAL A 23 1.39 13.82 1.54
CA VAL A 23 1.57 15.25 1.30
C VAL A 23 1.29 15.62 -0.16
N LEU A 24 1.73 14.80 -1.12
CA LEU A 24 1.46 15.02 -2.54
C LEU A 24 -0.05 14.92 -2.86
N CYS A 25 -0.76 13.94 -2.29
CA CYS A 25 -2.22 13.83 -2.45
C CYS A 25 -2.94 15.03 -1.85
N ILE A 26 -2.52 15.50 -0.66
CA ILE A 26 -3.08 16.72 -0.04
C ILE A 26 -2.82 17.93 -0.93
N ARG A 27 -1.60 18.10 -1.47
CA ARG A 27 -1.28 19.17 -2.42
C ARG A 27 -2.16 19.13 -3.66
N ARG A 28 -2.33 17.95 -4.27
CA ARG A 28 -3.22 17.80 -5.45
C ARG A 28 -4.68 18.07 -5.11
N ALA A 29 -5.15 17.64 -3.94
CA ALA A 29 -6.50 17.94 -3.46
C ALA A 29 -6.74 19.45 -3.30
N LEU A 30 -5.74 20.18 -2.81
CA LEU A 30 -5.80 21.63 -2.63
C LEU A 30 -5.64 22.40 -3.95
N GLN A 31 -4.79 21.94 -4.88
CA GLN A 31 -4.54 22.64 -6.14
C GLN A 31 -5.56 22.34 -7.24
N PHE A 32 -6.02 21.09 -7.35
CA PHE A 32 -6.89 20.61 -8.44
C PHE A 32 -8.27 20.16 -7.94
N GLY A 33 -8.58 20.38 -6.66
CA GLY A 33 -9.84 20.00 -6.02
C GLY A 33 -9.84 18.59 -5.44
N ARG A 34 -10.82 18.33 -4.56
CA ARG A 34 -10.94 17.12 -3.73
C ARG A 34 -10.91 15.83 -4.56
N LEU A 35 -11.54 15.83 -5.74
CA LEU A 35 -11.62 14.65 -6.62
C LEU A 35 -10.23 14.24 -7.14
N SER A 36 -9.39 15.19 -7.54
CA SER A 36 -8.03 14.91 -8.02
C SER A 36 -7.15 14.28 -6.93
N GLY A 37 -7.29 14.76 -5.69
CA GLY A 37 -6.66 14.16 -4.52
C GLY A 37 -7.15 12.74 -4.24
N PHE A 38 -8.46 12.50 -4.34
CA PHE A 38 -9.05 11.17 -4.13
C PHE A 38 -8.56 10.15 -5.17
N PHE A 39 -8.58 10.48 -6.46
CA PHE A 39 -8.06 9.59 -7.51
C PHE A 39 -6.55 9.34 -7.38
N SER A 40 -5.78 10.36 -6.96
CA SER A 40 -4.34 10.17 -6.68
C SER A 40 -4.11 9.22 -5.50
N GLY A 41 -4.90 9.35 -4.43
CA GLY A 41 -4.82 8.46 -3.27
C GLY A 41 -5.24 7.03 -3.60
N LEU A 42 -6.31 6.87 -4.39
CA LEU A 42 -6.76 5.56 -4.87
C LEU A 42 -5.69 4.90 -5.75
N GLY A 43 -5.04 5.67 -6.63
CA GLY A 43 -3.93 5.19 -7.45
C GLY A 43 -2.72 4.74 -6.61
N ALA A 44 -2.38 5.49 -5.56
CA ALA A 44 -1.33 5.09 -4.63
C ALA A 44 -1.67 3.78 -3.89
N ALA A 45 -2.89 3.67 -3.35
CA ALA A 45 -3.34 2.46 -2.67
C ALA A 45 -3.40 1.24 -3.62
N ALA A 46 -3.78 1.45 -4.88
CA ALA A 46 -3.76 0.39 -5.89
C ALA A 46 -2.33 -0.07 -6.19
N ALA A 47 -1.38 0.86 -6.31
CA ALA A 47 0.03 0.53 -6.51
C ALA A 47 0.58 -0.30 -5.33
N ASP A 48 0.30 0.13 -4.09
CA ASP A 48 0.71 -0.60 -2.88
C ASP A 48 0.10 -2.02 -2.84
N GLY A 49 -1.17 -2.16 -3.22
CA GLY A 49 -1.84 -3.45 -3.32
C GLY A 49 -1.20 -4.38 -4.36
N VAL A 50 -0.89 -3.86 -5.55
CA VAL A 50 -0.23 -4.63 -6.61
C VAL A 50 1.18 -5.05 -6.18
N TYR A 51 1.97 -4.13 -5.60
CA TYR A 51 3.30 -4.46 -5.07
C TYR A 51 3.24 -5.50 -3.95
N GLY A 52 2.26 -5.39 -3.05
CA GLY A 52 2.03 -6.38 -2.00
C GLY A 52 1.73 -7.78 -2.55
N ILE A 53 0.88 -7.87 -3.58
CA ILE A 53 0.57 -9.13 -4.27
C ILE A 53 1.84 -9.71 -4.91
N ILE A 54 2.59 -8.89 -5.66
CA ILE A 54 3.83 -9.33 -6.32
C ILE A 54 4.83 -9.83 -5.27
N ALA A 55 5.00 -9.10 -4.16
CA ALA A 55 5.91 -9.51 -3.09
C ALA A 55 5.47 -10.82 -2.44
N ALA A 56 4.18 -10.98 -2.11
CA ALA A 56 3.67 -12.18 -1.46
C ALA A 56 3.80 -13.44 -2.33
N PHE A 57 3.34 -13.37 -3.58
CA PHE A 57 3.42 -14.50 -4.51
C PHE A 57 4.85 -14.74 -5.02
N GLY A 58 5.61 -13.68 -5.29
CA GLY A 58 7.00 -13.75 -5.74
C GLY A 58 7.91 -14.39 -4.70
N LEU A 59 7.81 -13.98 -3.42
CA LEU A 59 8.56 -14.62 -2.33
C LEU A 59 8.22 -16.10 -2.20
N THR A 60 6.94 -16.47 -2.36
CA THR A 60 6.52 -17.88 -2.31
C THR A 60 7.17 -18.69 -3.44
N PHE A 61 7.17 -18.16 -4.67
CA PHE A 61 7.78 -18.81 -5.82
C PHE A 61 9.30 -18.97 -5.66
N ILE A 62 10.00 -17.90 -5.27
CA ILE A 62 11.45 -17.92 -5.06
C ILE A 62 11.83 -18.87 -3.92
N SER A 63 11.09 -18.84 -2.81
CA SER A 63 11.35 -19.74 -1.67
C SER A 63 11.20 -21.20 -2.08
N HIS A 64 10.18 -21.53 -2.88
CA HIS A 64 10.00 -22.89 -3.39
C HIS A 64 11.10 -23.29 -4.38
N PHE A 65 11.56 -22.37 -5.23
CA PHE A 65 12.65 -22.65 -6.18
C PHE A 65 14.01 -22.86 -5.48
N LEU A 66 14.26 -22.15 -4.39
CA LEU A 66 15.55 -22.19 -3.69
C LEU A 66 15.66 -23.33 -2.65
N ILE A 67 14.52 -23.74 -2.06
CA ILE A 67 14.46 -24.80 -1.05
C ILE A 67 14.26 -26.19 -1.69
N ALA A 68 13.80 -26.25 -2.95
CA ALA A 68 13.73 -27.48 -3.75
C ALA A 68 15.09 -27.86 -4.36
#